data_AF-A0A6C1EGU9-F1
#
_entry.id   AF-A0A6C1EGU9-F1
#
_cell.length_a   1.000
_cell.length_b   1.000
_cell.length_c   1.000
_cell.angle_alpha   90.00
_cell.angle_beta   90.00
_cell.angle_gamma   90.00
#
_symmetry.space_group_name_H-M   'P 1'
#
loop_
_entity.id
_entity.type
_entity.pdbx_description
1 polymer ?
#
loop_
_entity_poly.entity_id
_entity_poly.type
_entity_poly.pdbx_seq_one_letter_code
_entity_poly.pdbx_strand_id
1 'polypeptide(L)'
;MEEVFRFYLHSKTILFHKGLSLKQSTVDDPKSGYGLFVSPSKFSNEELDNETVQLLRIPKRCTFNINTLLTILGDENEFSSLEQFQRTGDKIKTTLREIMTYPKFSRFLTETNLLILYFMIFETIHDSYEIPGSIEYYLKNVLMSIEVESAVDSIENLAKDYGHYPQIFGLQEISGLFKDLFQEYLDASVIKHLYSAIISRCLEIPEKSDTGDYEFSVHSTLVPILDFANHENSQKNAYFDVDPSSNDVLLLLNTDTIRGKSSKPREVFISYMPTEDLLPMLNTYGFIPDFKESPQFWTISFDRGFLRDYIGLDLNADLRLFYKWLRINPVISLVKYEHDDQIRWFINDTTKELSSLLLPFIPPLDKAKNARWVYDSACHLTFTKMHCLVNPETNEHATLVAENYHSLIEEVELNGDDFIDLPPLAWSLHYKDAESGCLRQRHTDCEEATSILQHEQEQDTTKTKLRFVSFFRDFLKYRKARIAMPSSNSSIARLLFEQEKEIINDLAAAIDNKSTIFFSDLKTALSAEPNKFPPLRFHNEHTESNKNKDELVPYFKDPSSYNPDRFTDFFQDEMNQYAAFFRDG
;
A
#
# COMPACT_ATOMS: atom_id res chain seq x y z
N MET A 1 1.64 -20.26 25.56
CA MET A 1 0.75 -20.52 24.40
C MET A 1 -0.24 -21.66 24.62
N GLU A 2 0.16 -22.86 25.06
CA GLU A 2 -0.83 -23.91 25.38
C GLU A 2 -1.87 -23.47 26.44
N GLU A 3 -1.45 -22.67 27.43
CA GLU A 3 -2.35 -22.12 28.44
C GLU A 3 -3.39 -21.15 27.85
N VAL A 4 -3.02 -20.36 26.82
CA VAL A 4 -3.95 -19.52 26.05
C VAL A 4 -5.01 -20.38 25.36
N PHE A 5 -4.58 -21.41 24.63
CA PHE A 5 -5.50 -22.33 23.96
C PHE A 5 -6.43 -23.02 24.97
N ARG A 6 -5.90 -23.43 26.13
CA ARG A 6 -6.70 -24.01 27.22
C ARG A 6 -7.68 -23.01 27.81
N PHE A 7 -7.31 -21.77 28.05
CA PHE A 7 -8.23 -20.75 28.58
C PHE A 7 -9.48 -20.62 27.71
N TYR A 8 -9.29 -20.45 26.40
CA TYR A 8 -10.42 -20.34 25.47
C TYR A 8 -11.21 -21.66 25.34
N LEU A 9 -10.54 -22.82 25.37
CA LEU A 9 -11.20 -24.12 25.39
C LEU A 9 -12.11 -24.30 26.62
N HIS A 10 -11.70 -23.80 27.79
CA HIS A 10 -12.47 -23.92 29.04
C HIS A 10 -13.59 -22.87 29.17
N SER A 11 -13.56 -21.79 28.36
CA SER A 11 -14.59 -20.74 28.37
C SER A 11 -16.00 -21.25 28.02
N LYS A 12 -16.10 -22.44 27.38
CA LYS A 12 -17.32 -23.04 26.80
C LYS A 12 -18.09 -22.18 25.81
N THR A 13 -17.57 -21.00 25.46
CA THR A 13 -18.21 -20.04 24.55
C THR A 13 -17.75 -20.27 23.11
N ILE A 14 -16.45 -20.55 22.92
CA ILE A 14 -15.90 -20.91 21.61
C ILE A 14 -16.04 -22.42 21.40
N LEU A 15 -16.53 -22.84 20.23
CA LEU A 15 -16.63 -24.24 19.88
C LEU A 15 -15.36 -24.70 19.15
N PHE A 16 -14.77 -25.78 19.66
CA PHE A 16 -13.58 -26.41 19.10
C PHE A 16 -13.90 -27.81 18.60
N HIS A 17 -13.47 -28.14 17.38
CA HIS A 17 -13.49 -29.51 16.92
C HIS A 17 -12.47 -30.35 17.73
N LYS A 18 -12.86 -31.55 18.15
CA LYS A 18 -12.03 -32.48 18.97
C LYS A 18 -10.69 -32.85 18.33
N GLY A 19 -10.61 -32.70 17.01
CA GLY A 19 -9.42 -32.92 16.18
C GLY A 19 -8.38 -31.81 16.22
N LEU A 20 -8.76 -30.61 16.67
CA LEU A 20 -7.94 -29.40 16.63
C LEU A 20 -7.00 -29.31 17.84
N SER A 21 -5.80 -28.79 17.63
CA SER A 21 -4.79 -28.55 18.66
C SER A 21 -3.85 -27.42 18.24
N LEU A 22 -3.28 -26.71 19.21
CA LEU A 22 -2.19 -25.76 18.98
C LEU A 22 -0.85 -26.47 19.21
N LYS A 23 0.09 -26.33 18.28
CA LYS A 23 1.46 -26.88 18.39
C LYS A 23 2.47 -25.92 17.79
N GLN A 24 3.76 -26.18 17.98
CA GLN A 24 4.81 -25.48 17.25
C GLN A 24 4.62 -25.68 15.74
N SER A 25 4.76 -24.62 14.96
CA SER A 25 4.56 -24.66 13.51
C SER A 25 5.59 -25.57 12.82
N THR A 26 5.21 -26.09 11.65
CA THR A 26 6.10 -26.86 10.76
C THR A 26 6.71 -26.02 9.64
N VAL A 27 6.36 -24.73 9.55
CA VAL A 27 6.99 -23.79 8.62
C VAL A 27 8.47 -23.65 8.99
N ASP A 28 9.35 -23.79 7.99
CA ASP A 28 10.82 -23.70 8.16
C ASP A 28 11.29 -22.24 8.29
N ASP A 29 10.64 -21.51 9.20
CA ASP A 29 11.03 -20.17 9.63
C ASP A 29 11.27 -20.24 11.15
N PRO A 30 12.45 -19.84 11.65
CA PRO A 30 12.74 -19.72 13.08
C PRO A 30 11.71 -18.92 13.89
N LYS A 31 10.93 -18.06 13.22
CA LYS A 31 9.89 -17.20 13.80
C LYS A 31 8.45 -17.71 13.61
N SER A 32 8.25 -18.83 12.93
CA SER A 32 6.93 -19.43 12.66
C SER A 32 6.12 -19.75 13.92
N GLY A 33 6.78 -19.83 15.08
CA GLY A 33 6.11 -19.89 16.38
C GLY A 33 5.16 -21.07 16.50
N TYR A 34 3.85 -20.79 16.54
CA TYR A 34 2.80 -21.78 16.74
C TYR A 34 1.85 -21.82 15.53
N GLY A 35 1.27 -22.99 15.28
CA GLY A 35 0.26 -23.22 14.26
C GLY A 35 -0.92 -24.02 14.83
N LEU A 36 -2.08 -23.90 14.18
CA LEU A 36 -3.20 -24.81 14.40
C LEU A 36 -2.97 -26.13 13.66
N PHE A 37 -3.31 -27.26 14.29
CA PHE A 37 -3.14 -28.59 13.72
C PHE A 37 -4.39 -29.44 13.89
N VAL A 38 -4.71 -30.20 12.85
CA VAL A 38 -5.78 -31.20 12.85
C VAL A 38 -5.21 -32.61 12.88
N SER A 39 -5.84 -33.50 13.65
CA SER A 39 -5.51 -34.93 13.69
C SER A 39 -6.52 -35.71 12.85
N PRO A 40 -6.17 -36.21 11.65
CA PRO A 40 -7.13 -36.87 10.75
C PRO A 40 -7.86 -38.06 11.38
N SER A 41 -7.21 -38.79 12.30
CA SER A 41 -7.81 -39.92 13.01
C SER A 41 -8.96 -39.56 13.96
N LYS A 42 -9.20 -38.27 14.20
CA LYS A 42 -10.25 -37.77 15.08
C LYS A 42 -11.49 -37.31 14.31
N PHE A 43 -11.54 -37.43 12.99
CA PHE A 43 -12.71 -37.12 12.18
C PHE A 43 -13.53 -38.40 11.95
N SER A 44 -14.85 -38.29 12.01
CA SER A 44 -15.78 -39.36 11.67
C SER A 44 -15.95 -39.48 10.16
N ASN A 45 -16.41 -40.63 9.67
CA ASN A 45 -16.67 -40.81 8.24
C ASN A 45 -17.76 -39.84 7.74
N GLU A 46 -18.79 -39.58 8.54
CA GLU A 46 -19.85 -38.62 8.21
C GLU A 46 -19.31 -37.18 8.04
N GLU A 47 -18.35 -36.77 8.87
CA GLU A 47 -17.68 -35.47 8.72
C GLU A 47 -16.85 -35.41 7.42
N LEU A 48 -16.21 -36.51 7.04
CA LEU A 48 -15.37 -36.59 5.82
C LEU A 48 -16.19 -36.68 4.53
N ASP A 49 -17.46 -37.05 4.61
CA ASP A 49 -18.38 -37.08 3.47
C ASP A 49 -18.80 -35.65 3.04
N ASN A 50 -18.74 -34.67 3.93
CA ASN A 50 -18.94 -33.25 3.60
C ASN A 50 -17.73 -32.68 2.85
N GLU A 51 -17.93 -31.61 2.08
CA GLU A 51 -16.83 -30.87 1.43
C GLU A 51 -15.95 -30.17 2.48
N THR A 52 -16.57 -29.64 3.54
CA THR A 52 -15.86 -28.97 4.63
C THR A 52 -16.32 -29.39 6.01
N VAL A 53 -15.43 -29.21 6.98
CA VAL A 53 -15.70 -29.45 8.41
C VAL A 53 -15.35 -28.20 9.21
N GLN A 54 -16.27 -27.78 10.08
CA GLN A 54 -16.06 -26.68 11.01
C GLN A 54 -15.05 -27.07 12.10
N LEU A 55 -13.87 -26.43 12.09
CA LEU A 55 -12.84 -26.60 13.10
C LEU A 55 -13.06 -25.70 14.31
N LEU A 56 -13.47 -24.45 14.07
CA LEU A 56 -13.74 -23.44 15.09
C LEU A 56 -15.05 -22.72 14.76
N ARG A 57 -15.78 -22.35 15.81
CA ARG A 57 -16.81 -21.31 15.76
C ARG A 57 -16.60 -20.38 16.95
N ILE A 58 -16.33 -19.12 16.65
CA ILE A 58 -15.98 -18.07 17.61
C ILE A 58 -17.14 -17.07 17.60
N PRO A 59 -17.91 -16.96 18.69
CA PRO A 59 -19.00 -16.01 18.75
C PRO A 59 -18.53 -14.57 18.54
N LYS A 60 -19.32 -13.73 17.86
CA LYS A 60 -18.97 -12.32 17.59
C LYS A 60 -18.50 -11.58 18.85
N ARG A 61 -19.18 -11.79 19.99
CA ARG A 61 -18.81 -11.17 21.28
C ARG A 61 -17.42 -11.54 21.81
N CYS A 62 -16.78 -12.57 21.26
CA CYS A 62 -15.44 -13.03 21.63
C CYS A 62 -14.35 -12.54 20.67
N THR A 63 -14.68 -11.75 19.65
CA THR A 63 -13.72 -11.10 18.76
C THR A 63 -13.51 -9.65 19.19
N PHE A 64 -12.41 -9.02 18.74
CA PHE A 64 -12.10 -7.63 19.06
C PHE A 64 -12.01 -6.79 17.78
N ASN A 65 -13.09 -6.08 17.50
CA ASN A 65 -13.13 -4.91 16.62
C ASN A 65 -13.70 -3.72 17.40
N ILE A 66 -13.83 -2.55 16.77
CA ILE A 66 -14.32 -1.36 17.47
C ILE A 66 -15.71 -1.56 18.07
N ASN A 67 -16.61 -2.21 17.34
CA ASN A 67 -17.99 -2.44 17.77
C ASN A 67 -18.05 -3.40 18.97
N THR A 68 -17.31 -4.51 18.92
CA THR A 68 -17.30 -5.49 20.02
C THR A 68 -16.59 -4.94 21.25
N LEU A 69 -15.50 -4.19 21.09
CA LEU A 69 -14.83 -3.51 22.21
C LEU A 69 -15.77 -2.52 22.91
N LEU A 70 -16.47 -1.67 22.16
CA LEU A 70 -17.44 -0.75 22.74
C LEU A 70 -18.60 -1.48 23.44
N THR A 71 -19.02 -2.62 22.91
CA THR A 71 -20.05 -3.47 23.54
C THR A 71 -19.58 -4.02 24.87
N ILE A 72 -18.37 -4.60 24.93
CA ILE A 72 -17.78 -5.15 26.16
C ILE A 72 -17.56 -4.04 27.20
N LEU A 73 -17.02 -2.89 26.78
CA LEU A 73 -16.81 -1.74 27.67
C LEU A 73 -18.12 -1.11 28.17
N GLY A 74 -19.24 -1.36 27.49
CA GLY A 74 -20.57 -0.88 27.86
C GLY A 74 -21.36 -1.83 28.76
N ASP A 75 -20.86 -3.06 29.00
CA ASP A 75 -21.53 -4.05 29.84
C ASP A 75 -21.01 -3.98 31.29
N GLU A 76 -21.88 -3.55 32.21
CA GLU A 76 -21.56 -3.46 33.64
C GLU A 76 -21.18 -4.81 34.25
N ASN A 77 -21.63 -5.93 33.67
CA ASN A 77 -21.34 -7.28 34.17
C ASN A 77 -19.91 -7.74 33.88
N GLU A 78 -19.18 -7.03 33.01
CA GLU A 78 -17.76 -7.30 32.72
C GLU A 78 -16.83 -6.74 33.80
N PHE A 79 -17.37 -6.07 34.82
CA PHE A 79 -16.62 -5.43 35.90
C PHE A 79 -17.04 -5.95 37.28
N SER A 80 -16.13 -5.91 38.24
CA SER A 80 -16.37 -6.35 39.61
C SER A 80 -17.41 -5.50 40.35
N SER A 81 -17.58 -4.24 39.96
CA SER A 81 -18.55 -3.31 40.56
C SER A 81 -18.90 -2.14 39.64
N LEU A 82 -20.06 -1.50 39.89
CA LEU A 82 -20.50 -0.29 39.18
C LEU A 82 -19.49 0.87 39.31
N GLU A 83 -18.81 0.99 40.45
CA GLU A 83 -17.78 2.02 40.67
C GLU A 83 -16.59 1.83 39.72
N GLN A 84 -16.13 0.59 39.55
CA GLN A 84 -15.03 0.27 38.63
C GLN A 84 -15.44 0.48 37.18
N PHE A 85 -16.64 0.05 36.79
CA PHE A 85 -17.22 0.32 35.46
C PHE A 85 -17.20 1.82 35.13
N GLN A 86 -17.72 2.66 36.03
CA GLN A 86 -17.76 4.12 35.85
C GLN A 86 -16.36 4.71 35.79
N ARG A 87 -15.48 4.33 36.73
CA ARG A 87 -14.13 4.86 36.85
C ARG A 87 -13.26 4.53 35.62
N THR A 88 -13.32 3.29 35.12
CA THR A 88 -12.63 2.88 33.90
C THR A 88 -13.21 3.56 32.68
N GLY A 89 -14.55 3.58 32.54
CA GLY A 89 -15.23 4.23 31.44
C GLY A 89 -14.90 5.73 31.33
N ASP A 90 -14.85 6.44 32.45
CA ASP A 90 -14.49 7.86 32.50
C ASP A 90 -13.02 8.10 32.14
N LYS A 91 -12.12 7.21 32.57
CA LYS A 91 -10.70 7.30 32.20
C LYS A 91 -10.51 7.11 30.70
N ILE A 92 -11.11 6.07 30.11
CA ILE A 92 -11.02 5.81 28.66
C ILE A 92 -11.58 7.00 27.87
N LYS A 93 -12.77 7.51 28.23
CA LYS A 93 -13.38 8.68 27.57
C LYS A 93 -12.50 9.94 27.66
N THR A 94 -11.86 10.16 28.80
CA THR A 94 -10.97 11.30 29.01
C THR A 94 -9.73 11.19 28.12
N THR A 95 -9.07 10.03 28.12
CA THR A 95 -7.89 9.79 27.28
C THR A 95 -8.24 9.86 25.79
N LEU A 96 -9.37 9.28 25.36
CA LEU A 96 -9.85 9.42 23.98
C LEU A 96 -10.10 10.89 23.61
N ARG A 97 -10.69 11.68 24.51
CA ARG A 97 -10.92 13.11 24.26
C ARG A 97 -9.60 13.85 24.04
N GLU A 98 -8.59 13.58 24.86
CA GLU A 98 -7.26 14.17 24.71
C GLU A 98 -6.64 13.77 23.36
N ILE A 99 -6.67 12.49 23.01
CA ILE A 99 -6.14 12.01 21.71
C ILE A 99 -6.90 12.62 20.53
N MET A 100 -8.23 12.73 20.60
CA MET A 100 -9.04 13.34 19.55
C MET A 100 -8.75 14.83 19.33
N THR A 101 -8.17 15.52 20.33
CA THR A 101 -7.72 16.91 20.17
C THR A 101 -6.35 17.03 19.51
N TYR A 102 -5.64 15.93 19.33
CA TYR A 102 -4.34 15.92 18.69
C TYR A 102 -4.45 16.40 17.22
N PRO A 103 -3.59 17.33 16.78
CA PRO A 103 -3.61 17.81 15.40
C PRO A 103 -3.53 16.65 14.41
N LYS A 104 -4.40 16.64 13.40
CA LYS A 104 -4.44 15.61 12.35
C LYS A 104 -4.96 14.23 12.78
N PHE A 105 -5.54 14.08 13.98
CA PHE A 105 -6.17 12.81 14.41
C PHE A 105 -7.16 12.25 13.37
N SER A 106 -7.95 13.09 12.71
CA SER A 106 -8.91 12.66 11.68
C SER A 106 -8.26 11.95 10.48
N ARG A 107 -6.99 12.23 10.19
CA ARG A 107 -6.24 11.62 9.07
C ARG A 107 -5.72 10.21 9.42
N PHE A 108 -5.74 9.88 10.69
CA PHE A 108 -5.27 8.62 11.25
C PHE A 108 -6.42 7.61 11.45
N LEU A 109 -7.67 8.06 11.29
CA LEU A 109 -8.86 7.26 11.51
C LEU A 109 -8.99 6.14 10.47
N THR A 110 -8.46 4.98 10.82
CA THR A 110 -8.82 3.68 10.24
C THR A 110 -9.28 2.78 11.36
N GLU A 111 -10.07 1.74 11.05
CA GLU A 111 -10.53 0.80 12.07
C GLU A 111 -9.34 0.12 12.78
N THR A 112 -8.32 -0.31 12.03
CA THR A 112 -7.09 -0.90 12.57
C THR A 112 -6.36 0.06 13.51
N ASN A 113 -6.21 1.32 13.13
CA ASN A 113 -5.52 2.32 13.96
C ASN A 113 -6.30 2.63 15.24
N LEU A 114 -7.63 2.69 15.16
CA LEU A 114 -8.49 2.81 16.35
C LEU A 114 -8.35 1.59 17.25
N LEU A 115 -8.28 0.39 16.69
CA LEU A 115 -8.14 -0.85 17.45
C LEU A 115 -6.81 -0.85 18.22
N ILE A 116 -5.71 -0.50 17.55
CA ILE A 116 -4.39 -0.32 18.17
C ILE A 116 -4.45 0.71 19.28
N LEU A 117 -5.09 1.86 19.03
CA LEU A 117 -5.25 2.93 20.01
C LEU A 117 -5.98 2.44 21.28
N TYR A 118 -7.06 1.65 21.15
CA TYR A 118 -7.75 1.09 22.31
C TYR A 118 -6.84 0.16 23.13
N PHE A 119 -6.10 -0.73 22.48
CA PHE A 119 -5.17 -1.62 23.18
C PHE A 119 -3.99 -0.87 23.81
N MET A 120 -3.50 0.22 23.23
CA MET A 120 -2.53 1.10 23.87
C MET A 120 -3.09 1.84 25.09
N ILE A 121 -4.36 2.26 25.03
CA ILE A 121 -5.07 2.80 26.21
C ILE A 121 -5.17 1.74 27.30
N PHE A 122 -5.60 0.50 26.96
CA PHE A 122 -5.69 -0.59 27.92
C PHE A 122 -4.34 -0.88 28.57
N GLU A 123 -3.26 -0.93 27.79
CA GLU A 123 -1.92 -1.10 28.31
C GLU A 123 -1.54 0.01 29.30
N THR A 124 -1.87 1.25 28.97
CA THR A 124 -1.58 2.41 29.83
C THR A 124 -2.32 2.38 31.17
N ILE A 125 -3.51 1.78 31.23
CA ILE A 125 -4.40 1.88 32.41
C ILE A 125 -4.51 0.60 33.23
N HIS A 126 -4.06 -0.56 32.72
CA HIS A 126 -4.36 -1.87 33.33
C HIS A 126 -3.87 -2.03 34.77
N ASP A 127 -2.85 -1.28 35.19
CA ASP A 127 -2.30 -1.34 36.55
C ASP A 127 -3.13 -0.54 37.58
N SER A 128 -3.94 0.42 37.11
CA SER A 128 -4.65 1.37 37.97
C SER A 128 -6.16 1.29 37.87
N TYR A 129 -6.68 0.61 36.84
CA TYR A 129 -8.09 0.52 36.49
C TYR A 129 -8.44 -0.92 36.12
N GLU A 130 -9.64 -1.37 36.50
CA GLU A 130 -10.16 -2.67 36.07
C GLU A 130 -10.52 -2.61 34.59
N ILE A 131 -10.00 -3.52 33.79
CA ILE A 131 -10.37 -3.72 32.39
C ILE A 131 -11.08 -5.08 32.24
N PRO A 132 -12.01 -5.23 31.27
CA PRO A 132 -12.72 -6.50 31.07
C PRO A 132 -11.78 -7.68 30.91
N GLY A 133 -12.05 -8.77 31.65
CA GLY A 133 -11.09 -9.87 31.79
C GLY A 133 -10.74 -10.57 30.47
N SER A 134 -11.65 -10.60 29.51
CA SER A 134 -11.39 -11.14 28.17
C SER A 134 -10.37 -10.30 27.38
N ILE A 135 -10.45 -8.98 27.48
CA ILE A 135 -9.53 -8.02 26.86
C ILE A 135 -8.17 -8.09 27.56
N GLU A 136 -8.15 -8.04 28.89
CA GLU A 136 -6.92 -8.12 29.68
C GLU A 136 -6.15 -9.40 29.39
N TYR A 137 -6.86 -10.53 29.37
CA TYR A 137 -6.25 -11.82 29.11
C TYR A 137 -5.59 -11.87 27.73
N TYR A 138 -6.28 -11.38 26.70
CA TYR A 138 -5.75 -11.35 25.33
C TYR A 138 -4.57 -10.38 25.20
N LEU A 139 -4.67 -9.18 25.78
CA LEU A 139 -3.57 -8.21 25.81
C LEU A 139 -2.31 -8.81 26.44
N LYS A 140 -2.41 -9.34 27.66
CA LYS A 140 -1.23 -9.83 28.41
C LYS A 140 -0.68 -11.14 27.88
N ASN A 141 -1.53 -12.08 27.50
CA ASN A 141 -1.13 -13.45 27.18
C ASN A 141 -1.05 -13.76 25.68
N VAL A 142 -1.44 -12.83 24.81
CA VAL A 142 -1.30 -12.96 23.36
C VAL A 142 -0.49 -11.77 22.85
N LEU A 143 -1.04 -10.56 22.88
CA LEU A 143 -0.43 -9.39 22.23
C LEU A 143 0.93 -9.02 22.81
N MET A 144 1.08 -9.01 24.13
CA MET A 144 2.33 -8.62 24.82
C MET A 144 3.32 -9.78 25.02
N SER A 145 2.89 -11.02 24.78
CA SER A 145 3.71 -12.20 25.09
C SER A 145 4.37 -12.83 23.86
N ILE A 146 3.83 -12.56 22.67
CA ILE A 146 4.34 -13.13 21.43
C ILE A 146 5.33 -12.17 20.80
N GLU A 147 6.56 -12.63 20.58
CA GLU A 147 7.55 -11.87 19.83
C GLU A 147 7.12 -11.75 18.35
N VAL A 148 6.92 -10.52 17.91
CA VAL A 148 6.73 -10.15 16.50
C VAL A 148 7.77 -9.10 16.17
N GLU A 149 8.51 -9.34 15.09
CA GLU A 149 9.41 -8.33 14.53
C GLU A 149 8.86 -7.96 13.16
N SER A 150 8.53 -6.69 12.97
CA SER A 150 8.03 -6.14 11.71
C SER A 150 8.91 -4.96 11.25
N ALA A 151 8.55 -4.32 10.14
CA ALA A 151 9.27 -3.15 9.68
C ALA A 151 9.22 -1.98 10.70
N VAL A 152 8.18 -1.91 11.55
CA VAL A 152 8.01 -0.81 12.52
C VAL A 152 9.16 -0.75 13.54
N ASP A 153 9.73 -1.90 13.88
CA ASP A 153 10.77 -2.02 14.91
C ASP A 153 12.05 -1.26 14.53
N SER A 154 12.28 -1.09 13.23
CA SER A 154 13.46 -0.41 12.67
C SER A 154 13.11 0.70 11.67
N ILE A 155 11.88 1.22 11.74
CA ILE A 155 11.31 2.11 10.73
C ILE A 155 12.12 3.39 10.50
N GLU A 156 12.71 3.96 11.55
CA GLU A 156 13.48 5.21 11.44
C GLU A 156 14.77 5.04 10.63
N ASN A 157 15.34 3.83 10.62
CA ASN A 157 16.48 3.51 9.78
C ASN A 157 15.98 3.07 8.39
N LEU A 158 15.02 2.15 8.32
CA LEU A 158 14.45 1.69 7.05
C LEU A 158 13.98 2.83 6.15
N ALA A 159 13.36 3.87 6.71
CA ALA A 159 12.91 5.05 5.97
C ALA A 159 14.04 5.83 5.27
N LYS A 160 15.30 5.72 5.71
CA LYS A 160 16.44 6.35 5.01
C LYS A 160 16.71 5.67 3.67
N ASP A 161 16.54 4.36 3.61
CA ASP A 161 16.82 3.53 2.43
C ASP A 161 15.59 3.33 1.55
N TYR A 162 14.40 3.27 2.18
CA TYR A 162 13.11 2.93 1.59
C TYR A 162 12.01 3.97 1.83
N GLY A 163 12.29 5.18 2.32
CA GLY A 163 11.27 6.22 2.51
C GLY A 163 10.57 6.67 1.23
N HIS A 164 11.12 6.30 0.07
CA HIS A 164 10.47 6.43 -1.23
C HIS A 164 9.44 5.30 -1.49
N TYR A 165 9.21 4.38 -0.57
CA TYR A 165 8.09 3.45 -0.66
C TYR A 165 6.92 4.01 0.16
N PRO A 166 5.79 4.38 -0.46
CA PRO A 166 4.56 4.81 0.23
C PRO A 166 4.20 4.02 1.49
N GLN A 167 4.34 2.69 1.49
CA GLN A 167 4.07 1.85 2.66
C GLN A 167 5.04 2.10 3.82
N ILE A 168 6.34 2.27 3.53
CA ILE A 168 7.36 2.56 4.54
C ILE A 168 7.22 3.99 5.05
N PHE A 169 6.94 4.95 4.15
CA PHE A 169 6.65 6.33 4.55
C PHE A 169 5.41 6.41 5.44
N GLY A 170 4.30 5.78 5.03
CA GLY A 170 3.08 5.73 5.83
C GLY A 170 3.28 5.07 7.19
N LEU A 171 4.04 3.97 7.24
CA LEU A 171 4.41 3.30 8.48
C LEU A 171 5.25 4.21 9.40
N GLN A 172 6.18 4.98 8.84
CA GLN A 172 6.96 5.96 9.60
C GLN A 172 6.08 7.04 10.21
N GLU A 173 5.15 7.62 9.42
CA GLU A 173 4.22 8.65 9.90
C GLU A 173 3.30 8.11 11.01
N ILE A 174 2.74 6.91 10.81
CA ILE A 174 1.86 6.26 11.81
C ILE A 174 2.63 5.92 13.09
N SER A 175 3.85 5.37 12.97
CA SER A 175 4.69 5.07 14.12
C SER A 175 5.09 6.35 14.89
N GLY A 176 5.37 7.44 14.17
CA GLY A 176 5.65 8.74 14.77
C GLY A 176 4.46 9.28 15.55
N LEU A 177 3.26 9.16 15.00
CA LEU A 177 2.03 9.60 15.66
C LEU A 177 1.76 8.81 16.95
N PHE A 178 1.81 7.48 16.92
CA PHE A 178 1.59 6.69 18.12
C PHE A 178 2.62 6.99 19.20
N LYS A 179 3.87 7.20 18.81
CA LYS A 179 4.91 7.66 19.72
C LYS A 179 4.53 9.00 20.35
N ASP A 180 4.13 9.98 19.57
CA ASP A 180 3.73 11.29 20.11
C ASP A 180 2.55 11.22 21.08
N LEU A 181 1.58 10.34 20.80
CA LEU A 181 0.38 10.16 21.63
C LEU A 181 0.67 9.43 22.95
N PHE A 182 1.60 8.47 22.97
CA PHE A 182 1.77 7.54 24.10
C PHE A 182 3.14 7.56 24.77
N GLN A 183 4.16 8.27 24.26
CA GLN A 183 5.53 8.25 24.82
C GLN A 183 5.65 8.73 26.27
N GLU A 184 4.67 9.48 26.79
CA GLU A 184 4.64 9.88 28.21
C GLU A 184 4.14 8.76 29.13
N TYR A 185 3.52 7.72 28.57
CA TYR A 185 2.85 6.65 29.29
C TYR A 185 3.47 5.27 29.03
N LEU A 186 3.96 5.03 27.82
CA LEU A 186 4.51 3.77 27.35
C LEU A 186 5.90 3.97 26.75
N ASP A 187 6.78 3.00 26.98
CA ASP A 187 8.07 2.97 26.31
C ASP A 187 7.91 2.80 24.79
N ALA A 188 8.81 3.41 24.01
CA ALA A 188 8.75 3.34 22.55
C ALA A 188 8.80 1.89 22.02
N SER A 189 9.47 0.97 22.72
CA SER A 189 9.47 -0.46 22.37
C SER A 189 8.11 -1.11 22.57
N VAL A 190 7.38 -0.75 23.63
CA VAL A 190 6.02 -1.26 23.90
C VAL A 190 5.05 -0.76 22.83
N ILE A 191 5.14 0.52 22.45
CA ILE A 191 4.31 1.12 21.39
C ILE A 191 4.53 0.36 20.07
N LYS A 192 5.79 0.16 19.66
CA LYS A 192 6.14 -0.58 18.45
C LYS A 192 5.70 -2.04 18.51
N HIS A 193 5.89 -2.69 19.65
CA HIS A 193 5.50 -4.08 19.85
C HIS A 193 3.99 -4.29 19.73
N LEU A 194 3.18 -3.47 20.42
CA LEU A 194 1.72 -3.54 20.32
C LEU A 194 1.23 -3.28 18.90
N TYR A 195 1.83 -2.30 18.22
CA TYR A 195 1.55 -2.05 16.81
C TYR A 195 1.81 -3.31 15.97
N SER A 196 3.02 -3.86 16.02
CA SER A 196 3.41 -5.10 15.32
C SER A 196 2.49 -6.29 15.66
N ALA A 197 2.20 -6.49 16.94
CA ALA A 197 1.41 -7.62 17.42
C ALA A 197 -0.03 -7.58 16.93
N ILE A 198 -0.63 -6.39 16.84
CA ILE A 198 -2.00 -6.20 16.38
C ILE A 198 -2.06 -6.29 14.85
N ILE A 199 -1.22 -5.57 14.10
CA ILE A 199 -1.30 -5.57 12.63
C ILE A 199 -1.08 -6.97 12.04
N SER A 200 -0.21 -7.77 12.64
CA SER A 200 0.12 -9.12 12.16
C SER A 200 -0.98 -10.14 12.43
N ARG A 201 -2.01 -9.79 13.21
CA ARG A 201 -3.11 -10.69 13.64
C ARG A 201 -4.49 -10.19 13.24
N CYS A 202 -4.61 -8.95 12.80
CA CYS A 202 -5.87 -8.41 12.31
C CYS A 202 -6.29 -9.16 11.05
N LEU A 203 -7.56 -9.56 11.02
CA LEU A 203 -8.21 -10.16 9.87
C LEU A 203 -9.36 -9.25 9.43
N GLU A 204 -9.59 -9.19 8.12
CA GLU A 204 -10.75 -8.54 7.54
C GLU A 204 -11.95 -9.50 7.60
N ILE A 205 -12.86 -9.26 8.55
CA ILE A 205 -14.01 -10.14 8.81
C ILE A 205 -15.28 -9.48 8.27
N PRO A 206 -16.01 -10.12 7.33
CA PRO A 206 -17.30 -9.62 6.87
C PRO A 206 -18.37 -9.81 7.94
N GLU A 207 -19.20 -8.80 8.19
CA GLU A 207 -20.35 -8.86 9.07
C GLU A 207 -21.61 -8.53 8.28
N LYS A 208 -22.67 -9.32 8.49
CA LYS A 208 -23.96 -9.03 7.88
C LYS A 208 -24.58 -7.79 8.55
N SER A 209 -24.96 -6.82 7.74
CA SER A 209 -25.68 -5.62 8.18
C SER A 209 -27.11 -5.96 8.60
N ASP A 210 -27.58 -5.28 9.65
CA ASP A 210 -28.96 -5.36 10.11
C ASP A 210 -29.94 -4.60 9.19
N THR A 211 -29.44 -3.74 8.29
CA THR A 211 -30.25 -2.79 7.51
C THR A 211 -30.64 -3.27 6.10
N GLY A 212 -30.16 -4.42 5.64
CA GLY A 212 -30.48 -4.95 4.32
C GLY A 212 -30.15 -6.44 4.18
N ASP A 213 -30.99 -7.19 3.45
CA ASP A 213 -30.90 -8.66 3.35
C ASP A 213 -29.59 -9.18 2.72
N TYR A 214 -28.77 -8.31 2.11
CA TYR A 214 -27.54 -8.67 1.38
C TYR A 214 -26.37 -7.68 1.57
N GLU A 215 -26.42 -6.77 2.54
CA GLU A 215 -25.30 -5.87 2.80
C GLU A 215 -24.34 -6.49 3.82
N PHE A 216 -23.08 -6.67 3.42
CA PHE A 216 -21.99 -7.01 4.32
C PHE A 216 -21.07 -5.80 4.48
N SER A 217 -20.67 -5.49 5.70
CA SER A 217 -19.55 -4.59 5.99
C SER A 217 -18.31 -5.40 6.36
N VAL A 218 -17.12 -4.93 6.03
CA VAL A 218 -15.88 -5.60 6.41
C VAL A 218 -15.23 -4.84 7.55
N HIS A 219 -14.86 -5.54 8.61
CA HIS A 219 -14.24 -4.94 9.78
C HIS A 219 -12.86 -5.51 10.08
N SER A 220 -11.92 -4.63 10.43
CA SER A 220 -10.60 -5.04 10.96
C SER A 220 -10.76 -5.61 12.36
N THR A 221 -10.50 -6.91 12.52
CA THR A 221 -10.88 -7.67 13.71
C THR A 221 -9.74 -8.57 14.18
N LEU A 222 -9.43 -8.54 15.48
CA LEU A 222 -8.61 -9.56 16.13
C LEU A 222 -9.53 -10.73 16.51
N VAL A 223 -9.21 -11.93 16.03
CA VAL A 223 -10.02 -13.13 16.23
C VAL A 223 -9.22 -14.15 17.03
N PRO A 224 -9.40 -14.21 18.36
CA PRO A 224 -8.60 -15.09 19.21
C PRO A 224 -8.66 -16.54 18.75
N ILE A 225 -7.54 -17.26 18.85
CA ILE A 225 -7.33 -18.64 18.40
C ILE A 225 -7.20 -18.78 16.88
N LEU A 226 -8.05 -18.11 16.11
CA LEU A 226 -7.94 -18.11 14.64
C LEU A 226 -6.63 -17.46 14.18
N ASP A 227 -6.15 -16.46 14.91
CA ASP A 227 -4.88 -15.77 14.72
C ASP A 227 -3.62 -16.65 14.89
N PHE A 228 -3.76 -17.93 15.29
CA PHE A 228 -2.69 -18.95 15.23
C PHE A 228 -2.70 -19.79 13.95
N ALA A 229 -3.65 -19.58 13.03
CA ALA A 229 -3.60 -20.22 11.72
C ALA A 229 -2.55 -19.50 10.87
N ASN A 230 -1.56 -20.24 10.36
CA ASN A 230 -0.48 -19.67 9.55
C ASN A 230 -0.92 -19.44 8.10
N HIS A 231 -0.17 -18.59 7.40
CA HIS A 231 -0.35 -18.34 5.97
C HIS A 231 0.48 -19.28 5.12
N GLU A 232 -0.14 -19.88 4.11
CA GLU A 232 0.56 -20.58 3.03
C GLU A 232 -0.43 -20.79 1.87
N ASN A 233 -0.27 -20.08 0.76
CA ASN A 233 -1.22 -20.16 -0.35
C ASN A 233 -1.13 -21.51 -1.10
N SER A 234 0.07 -22.07 -1.25
CA SER A 234 0.28 -23.33 -1.98
C SER A 234 -0.26 -24.57 -1.25
N GLN A 235 -0.34 -24.50 0.09
CA GLN A 235 -0.80 -25.59 0.96
C GLN A 235 -2.10 -25.24 1.70
N LYS A 236 -2.77 -24.15 1.29
CA LYS A 236 -4.02 -23.69 1.89
C LYS A 236 -5.02 -24.82 1.97
N ASN A 237 -5.46 -25.12 3.19
CA ASN A 237 -6.37 -26.23 3.46
C ASN A 237 -7.59 -25.83 4.28
N ALA A 238 -7.61 -24.60 4.79
CA ALA A 238 -8.76 -24.02 5.47
C ALA A 238 -9.03 -22.60 4.99
N TYR A 239 -10.24 -22.14 5.27
CA TYR A 239 -10.67 -20.78 5.08
C TYR A 239 -11.54 -20.36 6.26
N PHE A 240 -11.55 -19.07 6.57
CA PHE A 240 -12.50 -18.53 7.53
C PHE A 240 -13.72 -17.96 6.79
N ASP A 241 -14.86 -17.96 7.46
CA ASP A 241 -16.13 -17.45 6.96
C ASP A 241 -16.97 -16.93 8.15
N VAL A 242 -18.14 -16.35 7.89
CA VAL A 242 -19.04 -15.84 8.92
C VAL A 242 -20.43 -16.46 8.80
N ASP A 243 -20.97 -16.93 9.91
CA ASP A 243 -22.36 -17.39 9.97
C ASP A 243 -23.30 -16.17 9.89
N PRO A 244 -24.06 -15.98 8.80
CA PRO A 244 -24.84 -14.75 8.58
C PRO A 244 -26.01 -14.58 9.56
N SER A 245 -26.38 -15.62 10.30
CA SER A 245 -27.47 -15.57 11.30
C SER A 245 -27.01 -15.07 12.66
N SER A 246 -25.72 -15.22 12.97
CA SER A 246 -25.14 -14.91 14.28
C SER A 246 -23.95 -13.95 14.22
N ASN A 247 -23.40 -13.73 13.02
CA ASN A 247 -22.10 -13.11 12.79
C ASN A 247 -20.94 -13.81 13.52
N ASP A 248 -21.10 -15.11 13.85
CA ASP A 248 -20.02 -15.93 14.41
C ASP A 248 -18.95 -16.18 13.35
N VAL A 249 -17.67 -16.08 13.73
CA VAL A 249 -16.54 -16.40 12.85
C VAL A 249 -16.31 -17.92 12.85
N LEU A 250 -16.23 -18.50 11.66
CA LEU A 250 -16.04 -19.92 11.42
C LEU A 250 -14.65 -20.17 10.85
N LEU A 251 -13.98 -21.25 11.26
CA LEU A 251 -12.83 -21.81 10.55
C LEU A 251 -13.26 -23.14 9.92
N LEU A 252 -13.20 -23.23 8.61
CA LEU A 252 -13.68 -24.36 7.81
C LEU A 252 -12.49 -25.05 7.14
N LEU A 253 -12.32 -26.35 7.39
CA LEU A 253 -11.30 -27.19 6.77
C LEU A 253 -11.86 -27.87 5.54
N ASN A 254 -11.13 -27.84 4.42
CA ASN A 254 -11.43 -28.66 3.25
C ASN A 254 -11.11 -30.15 3.56
N THR A 255 -12.13 -31.01 3.49
CA THR A 255 -11.99 -32.43 3.87
C THR A 255 -11.07 -33.22 2.94
N ASP A 256 -10.91 -32.82 1.67
CA ASP A 256 -9.99 -33.49 0.73
C ASP A 256 -8.56 -33.50 1.27
N THR A 257 -8.20 -32.49 2.06
CA THR A 257 -6.87 -32.36 2.67
C THR A 257 -6.64 -33.31 3.83
N ILE A 258 -7.66 -34.01 4.32
CA ILE A 258 -7.55 -35.01 5.39
C ILE A 258 -8.16 -36.37 4.98
N ARG A 259 -8.70 -36.50 3.77
CA ARG A 259 -9.16 -37.77 3.20
C ARG A 259 -7.96 -38.72 3.02
N GLY A 260 -7.85 -39.69 3.93
CA GLY A 260 -6.85 -40.74 3.91
C GLY A 260 -6.47 -41.24 5.32
N LYS A 261 -6.00 -42.49 5.44
CA LYS A 261 -5.65 -43.12 6.73
C LYS A 261 -4.31 -42.65 7.33
N SER A 262 -3.85 -41.45 7.00
CA SER A 262 -2.65 -40.91 7.65
C SER A 262 -2.99 -40.48 9.07
N SER A 263 -2.33 -41.06 10.07
CA SER A 263 -2.49 -40.67 11.47
C SER A 263 -1.69 -39.41 11.83
N LYS A 264 -0.87 -38.88 10.91
CA LYS A 264 -0.03 -37.72 11.19
C LYS A 264 -0.86 -36.44 11.27
N PRO A 265 -0.68 -35.60 12.31
CA PRO A 265 -1.26 -34.27 12.36
C PRO A 265 -0.88 -33.44 11.14
N ARG A 266 -1.79 -32.61 10.65
CA ARG A 266 -1.56 -31.66 9.56
C ARG A 266 -1.75 -30.24 10.09
N GLU A 267 -0.86 -29.34 9.72
CA GLU A 267 -1.01 -27.92 10.04
C GLU A 267 -2.15 -27.32 9.21
N VAL A 268 -2.88 -26.38 9.81
CA VAL A 268 -3.98 -25.66 9.19
C VAL A 268 -3.43 -24.35 8.64
N PHE A 269 -3.52 -24.19 7.32
CA PHE A 269 -3.05 -23.01 6.61
C PHE A 269 -4.24 -22.26 6.00
N ILE A 270 -4.26 -20.94 6.23
CA ILE A 270 -5.20 -20.00 5.64
C ILE A 270 -4.47 -19.03 4.70
N SER A 271 -5.22 -18.17 4.02
CA SER A 271 -4.68 -17.09 3.19
C SER A 271 -4.83 -15.77 3.94
N TYR A 272 -3.74 -15.12 4.34
CA TYR A 272 -3.77 -13.75 4.85
C TYR A 272 -4.03 -12.76 3.72
N MET A 273 -3.44 -13.04 2.55
CA MET A 273 -3.67 -12.28 1.33
C MET A 273 -3.75 -13.20 0.11
N PRO A 274 -4.76 -13.02 -0.77
CA PRO A 274 -4.95 -13.87 -1.95
C PRO A 274 -3.74 -13.88 -2.90
N THR A 275 -3.03 -12.76 -2.95
CA THR A 275 -1.82 -12.58 -3.75
C THR A 275 -0.62 -12.37 -2.83
N GLU A 276 0.47 -13.10 -3.05
CA GLU A 276 1.72 -12.96 -2.30
C GLU A 276 2.54 -11.76 -2.80
N ASP A 277 2.20 -10.56 -2.32
CA ASP A 277 3.06 -9.37 -2.47
C ASP A 277 4.07 -9.34 -1.30
N LEU A 278 5.35 -9.53 -1.62
CA LEU A 278 6.37 -9.81 -0.61
C LEU A 278 6.66 -8.61 0.29
N LEU A 279 6.53 -7.38 -0.20
CA LEU A 279 6.81 -6.17 0.59
C LEU A 279 5.75 -5.95 1.69
N PRO A 280 4.43 -5.95 1.41
CA PRO A 280 3.39 -5.98 2.43
C PRO A 280 3.53 -7.16 3.40
N MET A 281 3.84 -8.37 2.91
CA MET A 281 4.02 -9.55 3.75
C MET A 281 5.11 -9.32 4.81
N LEU A 282 6.26 -8.81 4.39
CA LEU A 282 7.36 -8.50 5.27
C LEU A 282 7.04 -7.34 6.24
N ASN A 283 6.40 -6.28 5.74
CA ASN A 283 6.09 -5.10 6.55
C ASN A 283 5.03 -5.38 7.62
N THR A 284 4.03 -6.21 7.32
CA THR A 284 2.90 -6.50 8.22
C THR A 284 3.14 -7.73 9.09
N TYR A 285 3.62 -8.83 8.52
CA TYR A 285 3.74 -10.11 9.21
C TYR A 285 5.17 -10.51 9.57
N GLY A 286 6.18 -9.84 9.01
CA GLY A 286 7.58 -10.05 9.37
C GLY A 286 8.25 -11.25 8.71
N PHE A 287 7.67 -11.82 7.65
CA PHE A 287 8.25 -12.95 6.90
C PHE A 287 8.02 -12.83 5.39
N ILE A 288 8.76 -13.63 4.61
CA ILE A 288 8.64 -13.77 3.16
C ILE A 288 8.25 -15.23 2.86
N PRO A 289 7.11 -15.50 2.20
CA PRO A 289 6.74 -16.87 1.85
C PRO A 289 7.72 -17.48 0.84
N ASP A 290 8.01 -18.76 0.98
CA ASP A 290 8.80 -19.52 0.01
C ASP A 290 8.08 -19.59 -1.35
N PHE A 291 8.84 -19.53 -2.44
CA PHE A 291 8.27 -19.73 -3.77
C PHE A 291 7.87 -21.21 -3.97
N LYS A 292 6.55 -21.48 -4.09
CA LYS A 292 5.96 -22.82 -4.26
C LYS A 292 4.90 -22.81 -5.37
N GLU A 293 5.33 -22.54 -6.60
CA GLU A 293 4.52 -22.56 -7.85
C GLU A 293 3.51 -21.41 -8.02
N SER A 294 3.11 -20.72 -6.96
CA SER A 294 2.28 -19.50 -7.07
C SER A 294 3.12 -18.27 -7.44
N PRO A 295 2.62 -17.39 -8.35
CA PRO A 295 3.28 -16.12 -8.64
C PRO A 295 3.41 -15.27 -7.39
N GLN A 296 4.62 -14.73 -7.17
CA GLN A 296 4.89 -13.77 -6.10
C GLN A 296 5.17 -12.41 -6.72
N PHE A 297 4.83 -11.34 -6.02
CA PHE A 297 4.91 -9.98 -6.54
C PHE A 297 5.83 -9.11 -5.71
N TRP A 298 6.44 -8.14 -6.39
CA TRP A 298 7.17 -7.05 -5.76
C TRP A 298 6.93 -5.78 -6.54
N THR A 299 6.48 -4.72 -5.90
CA THR A 299 6.37 -3.41 -6.55
C THR A 299 7.60 -2.58 -6.23
N ILE A 300 8.37 -2.19 -7.25
CA ILE A 300 9.43 -1.20 -7.11
C ILE A 300 8.82 0.18 -7.18
N SER A 301 9.08 1.01 -6.16
CA SER A 301 8.85 2.45 -6.22
C SER A 301 10.12 3.15 -6.68
N PHE A 302 10.05 4.02 -7.70
CA PHE A 302 11.22 4.77 -8.13
C PHE A 302 11.57 5.87 -7.12
N ASP A 303 12.85 5.99 -6.80
CA ASP A 303 13.35 7.04 -5.91
C ASP A 303 13.16 8.43 -6.57
N ARG A 304 12.51 9.37 -5.87
CA ARG A 304 12.17 10.68 -6.43
C ARG A 304 13.42 11.50 -6.74
N GLY A 305 14.49 11.35 -5.95
CA GLY A 305 15.78 11.96 -6.24
C GLY A 305 16.39 11.42 -7.52
N PHE A 306 16.35 10.11 -7.73
CA PHE A 306 16.78 9.50 -8.98
C PHE A 306 15.97 10.00 -10.19
N LEU A 307 14.64 10.07 -10.08
CA LEU A 307 13.77 10.58 -11.15
C LEU A 307 14.08 12.03 -11.51
N ARG A 308 14.29 12.89 -10.51
CA ARG A 308 14.66 14.30 -10.71
C ARG A 308 16.02 14.45 -11.39
N ASP A 309 16.99 13.63 -10.99
CA ASP A 309 18.37 13.77 -11.44
C ASP A 309 18.65 12.98 -12.76
N TYR A 310 17.66 12.24 -13.29
CA TYR A 310 17.83 11.42 -14.50
C TYR A 310 17.77 12.26 -15.78
N ILE A 311 18.87 12.24 -16.55
CA ILE A 311 19.04 13.02 -17.79
C ILE A 311 19.03 12.17 -19.08
N GLY A 312 18.59 10.91 -19.01
CA GLY A 312 18.65 9.97 -20.12
C GLY A 312 17.50 10.06 -21.13
N LEU A 313 16.62 11.06 -21.03
CA LEU A 313 15.49 11.29 -21.94
C LEU A 313 15.60 12.64 -22.63
N ASP A 314 14.89 12.77 -23.74
CA ASP A 314 14.76 14.02 -24.49
C ASP A 314 13.65 14.90 -23.89
N LEU A 315 13.67 15.10 -22.56
CA LEU A 315 12.75 15.98 -21.84
C LEU A 315 13.46 17.31 -21.54
N ASN A 316 12.73 18.42 -21.62
CA ASN A 316 13.21 19.74 -21.24
C ASN A 316 12.90 20.13 -19.78
N ALA A 317 12.38 19.17 -19.01
CA ALA A 317 12.21 19.22 -17.55
C ALA A 317 12.49 17.82 -16.99
N ASP A 318 12.56 17.68 -15.67
CA ASP A 318 12.89 16.40 -15.04
C ASP A 318 11.72 15.38 -15.10
N LEU A 319 12.07 14.09 -14.99
CA LEU A 319 11.11 12.99 -15.10
C LEU A 319 10.17 12.92 -13.89
N ARG A 320 10.62 13.41 -12.73
CA ARG A 320 9.79 13.47 -11.52
C ARG A 320 8.60 14.41 -11.74
N LEU A 321 8.85 15.58 -12.32
CA LEU A 321 7.86 16.58 -12.64
C LEU A 321 6.87 16.09 -13.71
N PHE A 322 7.36 15.35 -14.71
CA PHE A 322 6.53 14.71 -15.73
C PHE A 322 5.48 13.78 -15.10
N TYR A 323 5.91 12.84 -14.27
CA TYR A 323 4.99 11.91 -13.60
C TYR A 323 4.01 12.63 -12.67
N LYS A 324 4.47 13.72 -12.03
CA LYS A 324 3.65 14.52 -11.12
C LYS A 324 2.48 15.21 -11.82
N TRP A 325 2.73 15.90 -12.92
CA TRP A 325 1.70 16.61 -13.67
C TRP A 325 0.68 15.67 -14.31
N LEU A 326 1.13 14.52 -14.81
CA LEU A 326 0.26 13.53 -15.43
C LEU A 326 -0.38 12.56 -14.44
N ARG A 327 -0.14 12.74 -13.12
CA ARG A 327 -0.67 11.90 -12.05
C ARG A 327 -0.33 10.41 -12.23
N ILE A 328 0.86 10.14 -12.78
CA ILE A 328 1.35 8.78 -13.01
C ILE A 328 2.11 8.34 -11.76
N ASN A 329 1.69 7.24 -11.15
CA ASN A 329 2.41 6.67 -10.00
C ASN A 329 3.75 6.07 -10.48
N PRO A 330 4.92 6.54 -9.99
CA PRO A 330 6.22 6.10 -10.47
C PRO A 330 6.63 4.75 -9.87
N VAL A 331 5.81 3.73 -10.12
CA VAL A 331 5.98 2.37 -9.61
C VAL A 331 5.95 1.36 -10.75
N ILE A 332 6.67 0.26 -10.59
CA ILE A 332 6.66 -0.87 -11.52
C ILE A 332 6.43 -2.16 -10.75
N SER A 333 5.41 -2.92 -11.19
CA SER A 333 5.13 -4.25 -10.65
C SER A 333 6.08 -5.27 -11.28
N LEU A 334 6.65 -6.12 -10.44
CA LEU A 334 7.43 -7.29 -10.82
C LEU A 334 6.69 -8.55 -10.40
N VAL A 335 6.95 -9.62 -11.13
CA VAL A 335 6.45 -10.95 -10.82
C VAL A 335 7.59 -11.97 -10.80
N LYS A 336 7.65 -12.77 -9.74
CA LYS A 336 8.49 -13.95 -9.64
C LYS A 336 7.72 -15.13 -10.20
N TYR A 337 8.32 -15.81 -11.16
CA TYR A 337 7.67 -16.91 -11.87
C TYR A 337 8.68 -17.98 -12.28
N GLU A 338 8.23 -19.22 -12.33
CA GLU A 338 9.02 -20.34 -12.84
C GLU A 338 8.77 -20.54 -14.33
N HIS A 339 9.82 -20.41 -15.14
CA HIS A 339 9.76 -20.65 -16.57
C HIS A 339 10.99 -21.45 -17.01
N ASP A 340 10.78 -22.54 -17.75
CA ASP A 340 11.83 -23.46 -18.18
C ASP A 340 12.72 -23.95 -17.01
N ASP A 341 12.09 -24.40 -15.92
CA ASP A 341 12.75 -24.86 -14.68
C ASP A 341 13.67 -23.78 -14.02
N GLN A 342 13.46 -22.50 -14.35
CA GLN A 342 14.16 -21.37 -13.74
C GLN A 342 13.17 -20.43 -13.06
N ILE A 343 13.36 -20.23 -11.76
CA ILE A 343 12.63 -19.22 -10.98
C ILE A 343 13.34 -17.87 -11.14
N ARG A 344 12.66 -16.89 -11.72
CA ARG A 344 13.22 -15.55 -12.00
C ARG A 344 12.20 -14.45 -11.80
N TRP A 345 12.67 -13.20 -11.81
CA TRP A 345 11.87 -12.00 -11.78
C TRP A 345 11.65 -11.44 -13.18
N PHE A 346 10.43 -10.98 -13.44
CA PHE A 346 10.02 -10.35 -14.69
C PHE A 346 9.34 -9.02 -14.40
N ILE A 347 9.49 -8.06 -15.32
CA ILE A 347 8.64 -6.87 -15.38
C ILE A 347 7.23 -7.32 -15.75
N ASN A 348 6.27 -7.03 -14.87
CA ASN A 348 4.87 -7.32 -15.13
C ASN A 348 4.30 -6.26 -16.09
N ASP A 349 4.38 -6.53 -17.40
CA ASP A 349 3.84 -5.67 -18.45
C ASP A 349 2.41 -6.00 -18.88
N THR A 350 1.70 -6.82 -18.11
CA THR A 350 0.29 -7.12 -18.35
C THR A 350 -0.65 -6.15 -17.63
N THR A 351 -0.12 -5.22 -16.84
CA THR A 351 -0.90 -4.20 -16.12
C THR A 351 -1.12 -2.96 -16.98
N LYS A 352 -2.24 -2.25 -16.80
CA LYS A 352 -2.55 -1.02 -17.54
C LYS A 352 -1.66 0.14 -17.10
N GLU A 353 -1.21 0.11 -15.86
CA GLU A 353 -0.37 1.13 -15.24
C GLU A 353 0.98 1.27 -15.95
N LEU A 354 1.51 0.17 -16.53
CA LEU A 354 2.77 0.23 -17.26
C LEU A 354 2.66 1.10 -18.52
N SER A 355 1.55 1.08 -19.26
CA SER A 355 1.43 1.93 -20.45
C SER A 355 1.55 3.42 -20.13
N SER A 356 0.97 3.84 -19.00
CA SER A 356 1.10 5.20 -18.48
C SER A 356 2.54 5.51 -18.06
N LEU A 357 3.20 4.58 -17.36
CA LEU A 357 4.60 4.73 -16.93
C LEU A 357 5.57 4.89 -18.11
N LEU A 358 5.24 4.32 -19.27
CA LEU A 358 6.06 4.32 -20.47
C LEU A 358 5.93 5.59 -21.33
N LEU A 359 4.95 6.47 -21.06
CA LEU A 359 4.72 7.70 -21.83
C LEU A 359 5.97 8.58 -22.06
N PRO A 360 6.85 8.84 -21.07
CA PRO A 360 8.03 9.70 -21.29
C PRO A 360 9.13 9.00 -22.11
N PHE A 361 9.04 7.68 -22.29
CA PHE A 361 10.01 6.89 -23.04
C PHE A 361 9.69 6.80 -24.53
N ILE A 362 8.52 7.25 -24.95
CA ILE A 362 8.10 7.22 -26.36
C ILE A 362 9.08 8.05 -27.21
N PRO A 363 9.63 7.49 -28.30
CA PRO A 363 10.63 8.16 -29.11
C PRO A 363 10.05 9.42 -29.80
N PRO A 364 10.88 10.43 -30.10
CA PRO A 364 10.52 11.53 -31.00
C PRO A 364 9.97 11.04 -32.35
N LEU A 365 9.02 11.78 -32.92
CA LEU A 365 8.32 11.42 -34.16
C LEU A 365 9.21 11.39 -35.41
N ASP A 366 10.21 12.28 -35.49
CA ASP A 366 10.99 12.52 -36.70
C ASP A 366 12.50 12.71 -36.42
N LYS A 367 13.34 12.57 -37.47
CA LYS A 367 14.80 12.83 -37.44
C LYS A 367 15.16 14.28 -37.06
N ALA A 368 14.19 15.19 -37.10
CA ALA A 368 14.36 16.60 -36.76
C ALA A 368 14.51 16.86 -35.24
N LYS A 369 14.40 15.82 -34.38
CA LYS A 369 14.57 15.88 -32.91
C LYS A 369 13.57 16.79 -32.17
N ASN A 370 12.36 16.99 -32.68
CA ASN A 370 11.32 17.59 -31.84
C ASN A 370 10.97 16.61 -30.73
N ALA A 371 11.15 17.02 -29.47
CA ALA A 371 10.81 16.20 -28.31
C ALA A 371 9.34 15.75 -28.41
N ARG A 372 9.06 14.53 -27.97
CA ARG A 372 7.71 13.98 -27.95
C ARG A 372 6.82 14.71 -26.95
N TRP A 373 7.43 15.11 -25.84
CA TRP A 373 6.83 15.85 -24.75
C TRP A 373 7.60 17.15 -24.55
N VAL A 374 6.88 18.24 -24.37
CA VAL A 374 7.47 19.56 -24.13
C VAL A 374 6.84 20.16 -22.89
N TYR A 375 7.68 20.53 -21.92
CA TYR A 375 7.27 21.27 -20.73
C TYR A 375 7.27 22.78 -21.01
N ASP A 376 6.20 23.46 -20.60
CA ASP A 376 6.08 24.92 -20.62
C ASP A 376 6.43 25.51 -19.25
N SER A 377 7.67 26.02 -19.11
CA SER A 377 8.10 26.72 -17.89
C SER A 377 7.34 28.03 -17.63
N ALA A 378 6.55 28.50 -18.60
CA ALA A 378 5.67 29.66 -18.47
C ALA A 378 4.19 29.28 -18.41
N CYS A 379 3.86 28.02 -18.03
CA CYS A 379 2.50 27.51 -18.02
C CYS A 379 1.53 28.32 -17.15
N HIS A 380 2.02 29.00 -16.10
CA HIS A 380 1.23 29.98 -15.33
C HIS A 380 0.55 31.04 -16.22
N LEU A 381 1.13 31.40 -17.37
CA LEU A 381 0.52 32.32 -18.34
C LEU A 381 -0.58 31.64 -19.17
N THR A 382 -0.48 30.34 -19.45
CA THR A 382 -1.58 29.54 -20.04
C THR A 382 -2.78 29.50 -19.08
N PHE A 383 -2.52 29.19 -17.80
CA PHE A 383 -3.54 29.25 -16.74
C PHE A 383 -4.19 30.63 -16.64
N THR A 384 -3.38 31.69 -16.63
CA THR A 384 -3.86 33.08 -16.58
C THR A 384 -4.77 33.41 -17.75
N LYS A 385 -4.38 33.04 -18.97
CA LYS A 385 -5.19 33.30 -20.17
C LYS A 385 -6.52 32.56 -20.12
N MET A 386 -6.53 31.29 -19.72
CA MET A 386 -7.77 30.54 -19.58
C MET A 386 -8.66 31.14 -18.48
N HIS A 387 -8.08 31.51 -17.33
CA HIS A 387 -8.79 32.20 -16.25
C HIS A 387 -9.45 33.49 -16.74
N CYS A 388 -8.69 34.39 -17.38
CA CYS A 388 -9.23 35.68 -17.84
C CYS A 388 -10.25 35.56 -18.98
N LEU A 389 -10.24 34.45 -19.74
CA LEU A 389 -11.27 34.15 -20.73
C LEU A 389 -12.57 33.66 -20.07
N VAL A 390 -12.47 32.87 -19.00
CA VAL A 390 -13.62 32.37 -18.23
C VAL A 390 -14.22 33.46 -17.35
N ASN A 391 -13.37 34.35 -16.80
CA ASN A 391 -13.71 35.46 -15.90
C ASN A 391 -13.24 36.81 -16.49
N PRO A 392 -13.95 37.38 -17.48
CA PRO A 392 -13.50 38.57 -18.22
C PRO A 392 -13.23 39.81 -17.36
N GLU A 393 -13.85 39.93 -16.18
CA GLU A 393 -13.63 40.98 -15.20
C GLU A 393 -12.21 40.99 -14.62
N THR A 394 -11.49 39.87 -14.69
CA THR A 394 -10.11 39.75 -14.17
C THR A 394 -9.05 40.24 -15.16
N ASN A 395 -9.42 40.61 -16.39
CA ASN A 395 -8.49 41.06 -17.43
C ASN A 395 -7.67 42.29 -17.00
N GLU A 396 -8.25 43.22 -16.24
CA GLU A 396 -7.55 44.40 -15.72
C GLU A 396 -6.48 44.05 -14.65
N HIS A 397 -6.57 42.84 -14.10
CA HIS A 397 -5.68 42.29 -13.07
C HIS A 397 -4.86 41.09 -13.55
N ALA A 398 -4.74 40.88 -14.87
CA ALA A 398 -4.09 39.71 -15.45
C ALA A 398 -2.66 39.46 -14.94
N THR A 399 -1.89 40.52 -14.66
CA THR A 399 -0.54 40.39 -14.07
C THR A 399 -0.59 39.79 -12.66
N LEU A 400 -1.51 40.23 -11.81
CA LEU A 400 -1.68 39.69 -10.46
C LEU A 400 -2.17 38.24 -10.50
N VAL A 401 -3.08 37.92 -11.43
CA VAL A 401 -3.51 36.54 -11.67
C VAL A 401 -2.34 35.64 -12.09
N ALA A 402 -1.46 36.14 -12.96
CA ALA A 402 -0.24 35.42 -13.36
C ALA A 402 0.73 35.20 -12.20
N GLU A 403 0.93 36.19 -11.33
CA GLU A 403 1.75 36.06 -10.12
C GLU A 403 1.19 34.99 -9.15
N ASN A 404 -0.14 34.97 -8.98
CA ASN A 404 -0.80 33.97 -8.14
C ASN A 404 -0.64 32.56 -8.72
N TYR A 405 -0.87 32.36 -10.02
CA TYR A 405 -0.66 31.05 -10.65
C TYR A 405 0.81 30.63 -10.67
N HIS A 406 1.74 31.58 -10.84
CA HIS A 406 3.16 31.27 -10.75
C HIS A 406 3.52 30.74 -9.37
N SER A 407 3.08 31.42 -8.31
CA SER A 407 3.32 31.01 -6.92
C SER A 407 2.66 29.66 -6.60
N LEU A 408 1.41 29.45 -7.02
CA LEU A 408 0.70 28.20 -6.83
C LEU A 408 1.41 27.03 -7.54
N ILE A 409 1.82 27.23 -8.79
CA ILE A 409 2.51 26.20 -9.58
C ILE A 409 3.87 25.88 -8.95
N GLU A 410 4.66 26.89 -8.58
CA GLU A 410 5.93 26.68 -7.89
C GLU A 410 5.75 25.90 -6.57
N GLU A 411 4.75 26.26 -5.76
CA GLU A 411 4.43 25.55 -4.52
C GLU A 411 4.10 24.08 -4.77
N VAL A 412 3.17 23.79 -5.69
CA VAL A 412 2.75 22.41 -5.95
C VAL A 412 3.82 21.61 -6.66
N GLU A 413 4.68 22.20 -7.49
CA GLU A 413 5.78 21.49 -8.15
C GLU A 413 6.88 21.14 -7.14
N LEU A 414 7.20 22.04 -6.19
CA LEU A 414 8.23 21.83 -5.18
C LEU A 414 7.78 20.95 -4.00
N ASN A 415 6.48 20.73 -3.82
CA ASN A 415 6.00 19.83 -2.76
C ASN A 415 6.45 18.38 -3.01
N GLY A 416 6.43 17.56 -1.96
CA GLY A 416 6.84 16.15 -2.07
C GLY A 416 5.83 15.25 -2.79
N ASP A 417 4.60 15.69 -3.01
CA ASP A 417 3.50 14.82 -3.47
C ASP A 417 3.73 14.25 -4.86
N ASP A 418 3.37 12.99 -5.07
CA ASP A 418 3.52 12.33 -6.36
C ASP A 418 2.59 12.85 -7.46
N PHE A 419 1.62 13.72 -7.17
CA PHE A 419 0.74 14.32 -8.17
C PHE A 419 0.45 15.79 -7.84
N ILE A 420 0.05 16.51 -8.89
CA ILE A 420 -0.46 17.88 -8.80
C ILE A 420 -1.96 17.87 -9.07
N ASP A 421 -2.73 18.55 -8.21
CA ASP A 421 -4.18 18.69 -8.39
C ASP A 421 -4.56 19.93 -9.22
N LEU A 422 -3.90 20.09 -10.37
CA LEU A 422 -4.18 21.12 -11.36
C LEU A 422 -4.42 20.46 -12.73
N PRO A 423 -5.12 21.14 -13.66
CA PRO A 423 -5.13 20.76 -15.07
C PRO A 423 -3.71 20.57 -15.63
N PRO A 424 -3.42 19.52 -16.43
CA PRO A 424 -2.07 19.17 -16.92
C PRO A 424 -1.57 20.09 -18.05
N LEU A 425 -1.69 21.41 -17.89
CA LEU A 425 -1.37 22.43 -18.90
C LEU A 425 0.13 22.75 -18.98
N ALA A 426 0.96 22.11 -18.16
CA ALA A 426 2.40 22.32 -18.18
C ALA A 426 3.12 21.42 -19.20
N TRP A 427 2.47 20.37 -19.70
CA TRP A 427 3.04 19.42 -20.66
C TRP A 427 2.19 19.31 -21.91
N SER A 428 2.86 19.37 -23.05
CA SER A 428 2.24 19.17 -24.37
C SER A 428 2.77 17.90 -25.03
N LEU A 429 1.85 17.08 -25.54
CA LEU A 429 2.15 15.90 -26.33
C LEU A 429 2.18 16.25 -27.82
N HIS A 430 3.29 15.93 -28.49
CA HIS A 430 3.40 15.94 -29.94
C HIS A 430 3.01 14.58 -30.52
N TYR A 431 2.07 14.57 -31.47
CA TYR A 431 1.61 13.34 -32.13
C TYR A 431 1.29 13.58 -33.60
N LYS A 432 1.19 12.50 -34.38
CA LYS A 432 0.66 12.55 -35.75
C LYS A 432 -0.82 12.23 -35.68
N ASP A 433 -1.65 13.18 -36.08
CA ASP A 433 -3.10 13.00 -36.10
C ASP A 433 -3.47 11.82 -37.03
N ALA A 434 -4.32 10.92 -36.54
CA ALA A 434 -4.62 9.66 -37.23
C ALA A 434 -5.42 9.89 -38.53
N GLU A 435 -6.25 10.93 -38.58
CA GLU A 435 -7.10 11.23 -39.73
C GLU A 435 -6.36 12.04 -40.80
N SER A 436 -5.66 13.10 -40.39
CA SER A 436 -4.98 14.03 -41.30
C SER A 436 -3.51 13.70 -41.58
N GLY A 437 -2.87 12.90 -40.71
CA GLY A 437 -1.43 12.62 -40.76
C GLY A 437 -0.54 13.82 -40.40
N CYS A 438 -1.14 14.96 -40.05
CA CYS A 438 -0.43 16.18 -39.68
C CYS A 438 0.17 16.06 -38.28
N LEU A 439 1.34 16.70 -38.08
CA LEU A 439 1.90 16.87 -36.75
C LEU A 439 0.99 17.83 -35.96
N ARG A 440 0.58 17.40 -34.77
CA ARG A 440 -0.24 18.16 -33.84
C ARG A 440 0.40 18.18 -32.46
N GLN A 441 0.04 19.18 -31.68
CA GLN A 441 0.41 19.30 -30.27
C GLN A 441 -0.80 19.63 -29.40
N ARG A 442 -0.89 19.04 -28.21
CA ARG A 442 -2.02 19.22 -27.29
C ARG A 442 -1.59 19.04 -25.83
N HIS A 443 -2.19 19.78 -24.90
CA HIS A 443 -2.15 19.45 -23.47
C HIS A 443 -3.12 18.31 -23.19
N THR A 444 -2.62 17.24 -22.59
CA THR A 444 -3.40 16.00 -22.39
C THR A 444 -3.20 15.50 -20.98
N ASP A 445 -4.23 14.91 -20.40
CA ASP A 445 -4.03 14.04 -19.23
C ASP A 445 -3.43 12.69 -19.64
N CYS A 446 -3.15 11.85 -18.63
CA CYS A 446 -2.54 10.54 -18.84
C CYS A 446 -3.42 9.58 -19.66
N GLU A 447 -4.74 9.59 -19.46
CA GLU A 447 -5.66 8.70 -20.15
C GLU A 447 -5.78 9.10 -21.63
N GLU A 448 -5.95 10.39 -21.89
CA GLU A 448 -5.99 10.96 -23.23
C GLU A 448 -4.68 10.71 -23.97
N ALA A 449 -3.52 10.96 -23.34
CA ALA A 449 -2.23 10.67 -23.92
C ALA A 449 -2.06 9.20 -24.29
N THR A 450 -2.45 8.30 -23.39
CA THR A 450 -2.40 6.86 -23.64
C THR A 450 -3.30 6.50 -24.81
N SER A 451 -4.52 7.04 -24.88
CA SER A 451 -5.46 6.81 -25.99
C SER A 451 -4.95 7.32 -27.33
N ILE A 452 -4.38 8.53 -27.38
CA ILE A 452 -3.79 9.11 -28.60
C ILE A 452 -2.67 8.21 -29.13
N LEU A 453 -1.90 7.62 -28.22
CA LEU A 453 -0.71 6.82 -28.54
C LEU A 453 -0.99 5.32 -28.69
N GLN A 454 -2.23 4.84 -28.46
CA GLN A 454 -2.61 3.43 -28.64
C GLN A 454 -2.43 2.94 -30.09
N HIS A 455 -2.40 3.84 -31.06
CA HIS A 455 -2.25 3.53 -32.49
C HIS A 455 -0.81 3.61 -33.01
N GLU A 456 0.20 3.68 -32.12
CA GLU A 456 1.59 3.73 -32.53
C GLU A 456 2.08 2.43 -33.21
N GLN A 457 3.08 2.55 -34.09
CA GLN A 457 3.64 1.43 -34.84
C GLN A 457 4.42 0.48 -33.92
N GLU A 458 4.46 -0.82 -34.27
CA GLU A 458 5.24 -1.85 -33.56
C GLU A 458 6.72 -1.47 -33.34
N GLN A 459 7.30 -0.67 -34.26
CA GLN A 459 8.66 -0.14 -34.15
C GLN A 459 8.82 0.88 -33.02
N ASP A 460 7.80 1.69 -32.74
CA ASP A 460 7.82 2.69 -31.67
C ASP A 460 7.63 2.00 -30.32
N THR A 461 6.74 1.01 -30.22
CA THR A 461 6.61 0.16 -29.02
C THR A 461 7.94 -0.50 -28.63
N THR A 462 8.66 -1.07 -29.61
CA THR A 462 9.97 -1.70 -29.38
C THR A 462 11.01 -0.69 -28.88
N LYS A 463 11.08 0.49 -29.51
CA LYS A 463 12.01 1.55 -29.09
C LYS A 463 11.68 2.11 -27.71
N THR A 464 10.39 2.29 -27.39
CA THR A 464 9.90 2.72 -26.07
C THR A 464 10.35 1.73 -25.00
N LYS A 465 10.11 0.42 -25.21
CA LYS A 465 10.59 -0.63 -24.31
C LYS A 465 12.11 -0.59 -24.16
N LEU A 466 12.89 -0.43 -25.23
CA LEU A 466 14.35 -0.33 -25.15
C LEU A 466 14.84 0.89 -24.36
N ARG A 467 14.23 2.06 -24.55
CA ARG A 467 14.55 3.27 -23.78
C ARG A 467 14.22 3.09 -22.29
N PHE A 468 13.06 2.48 -22.00
CA PHE A 468 12.69 2.15 -20.63
C PHE A 468 13.67 1.17 -19.99
N VAL A 469 14.08 0.12 -20.69
CA VAL A 469 15.08 -0.85 -20.18
C VAL A 469 16.42 -0.18 -19.88
N SER A 470 16.83 0.79 -20.69
CA SER A 470 18.05 1.57 -20.42
C SER A 470 17.92 2.35 -19.11
N PHE A 471 16.81 3.07 -18.92
CA PHE A 471 16.51 3.79 -17.67
C PHE A 471 16.45 2.84 -16.48
N PHE A 472 15.73 1.73 -16.62
CA PHE A 472 15.54 0.76 -15.56
C PHE A 472 16.87 0.11 -15.15
N ARG A 473 17.76 -0.18 -16.11
CA ARG A 473 19.12 -0.66 -15.82
C ARG A 473 19.91 0.34 -14.98
N ASP A 474 19.81 1.64 -15.27
CA ASP A 474 20.50 2.67 -14.49
C ASP A 474 19.86 2.85 -13.11
N PHE A 475 18.54 2.69 -13.00
CA PHE A 475 17.85 2.64 -11.71
C PHE A 475 18.30 1.45 -10.87
N LEU A 476 18.41 0.24 -11.44
CA LEU A 476 18.89 -0.96 -10.74
C LEU A 476 20.32 -0.76 -10.21
N LYS A 477 21.21 -0.12 -10.99
CA LYS A 477 22.57 0.24 -10.53
C LYS A 477 22.54 1.24 -9.38
N TYR A 478 21.72 2.29 -9.50
CA TYR A 478 21.54 3.31 -8.47
C TYR A 478 21.06 2.66 -7.16
N ARG A 479 20.02 1.81 -7.22
CA ARG A 479 19.50 1.09 -6.06
C ARG A 479 20.53 0.15 -5.46
N LYS A 480 21.24 -0.64 -6.28
CA LYS A 480 22.30 -1.54 -5.83
C LYS A 480 23.38 -0.80 -5.03
N ALA A 481 23.79 0.38 -5.48
CA ALA A 481 24.76 1.21 -4.78
C ALA A 481 24.21 1.75 -3.46
N ARG A 482 22.93 2.18 -3.44
CA ARG A 482 22.27 2.73 -2.25
C ARG A 482 22.11 1.68 -1.13
N ILE A 483 21.71 0.46 -1.46
CA ILE A 483 21.51 -0.61 -0.46
C ILE A 483 22.80 -1.37 -0.09
N ALA A 484 23.94 -1.04 -0.71
CA ALA A 484 25.22 -1.67 -0.38
C ALA A 484 25.74 -1.31 1.02
N MET A 485 25.29 -0.18 1.56
CA MET A 485 25.60 0.30 2.91
C MET A 485 24.28 0.49 3.68
N PRO A 486 23.64 -0.60 4.13
CA PRO A 486 22.32 -0.54 4.74
C PRO A 486 22.35 0.29 6.02
N SER A 487 21.31 1.11 6.23
CA SER A 487 21.20 1.96 7.42
C SER A 487 20.68 1.24 8.67
N SER A 488 20.15 0.02 8.49
CA SER A 488 19.63 -0.85 9.55
C SER A 488 20.26 -2.25 9.45
N ASN A 489 20.46 -2.88 10.60
CA ASN A 489 20.89 -4.27 10.73
C ASN A 489 19.84 -5.17 11.41
N SER A 490 18.59 -4.69 11.53
CA SER A 490 17.48 -5.52 12.01
C SER A 490 17.26 -6.72 11.09
N SER A 491 16.63 -7.79 11.60
CA SER A 491 16.45 -8.99 10.80
C SER A 491 15.51 -8.73 9.62
N ILE A 492 14.46 -7.94 9.84
CA ILE A 492 13.51 -7.51 8.81
C ILE A 492 14.19 -6.65 7.74
N ALA A 493 15.04 -5.70 8.15
CA ALA A 493 15.78 -4.91 7.18
C ALA A 493 16.72 -5.79 6.35
N ARG A 494 17.41 -6.76 6.97
CA ARG A 494 18.24 -7.71 6.24
C ARG A 494 17.44 -8.50 5.20
N LEU A 495 16.27 -9.04 5.56
CA LEU A 495 15.40 -9.74 4.62
C LEU A 495 14.97 -8.85 3.45
N LEU A 496 14.59 -7.60 3.74
CA LEU A 496 14.22 -6.60 2.73
C LEU A 496 15.36 -6.33 1.75
N PHE A 497 16.58 -6.09 2.27
CA PHE A 497 17.77 -5.83 1.45
C PHE A 497 18.18 -7.06 0.64
N GLU A 498 18.10 -8.26 1.21
CA GLU A 498 18.41 -9.52 0.52
C GLU A 498 17.43 -9.76 -0.64
N GLN A 499 16.13 -9.54 -0.41
CA GLN A 499 15.10 -9.69 -1.43
C GLN A 499 15.26 -8.67 -2.56
N GLU A 500 15.47 -7.38 -2.26
CA GLU A 500 15.71 -6.36 -3.30
C GLU A 500 17.01 -6.66 -4.07
N LYS A 501 18.05 -7.14 -3.38
CA LYS A 501 19.33 -7.51 -4.02
C LYS A 501 19.18 -8.72 -4.94
N GLU A 502 18.37 -9.73 -4.58
CA GLU A 502 18.00 -10.84 -5.46
C GLU A 502 17.36 -10.31 -6.75
N ILE A 503 16.30 -9.50 -6.61
CA ILE A 503 15.57 -8.87 -7.72
C ILE A 503 16.51 -8.08 -8.64
N ILE A 504 17.34 -7.21 -8.04
CA ILE A 504 18.28 -6.37 -8.78
C ILE A 504 19.28 -7.21 -9.57
N ASN A 505 19.85 -8.24 -8.95
CA ASN A 505 20.86 -9.06 -9.61
C ASN A 505 20.27 -9.90 -10.74
N ASP A 506 19.09 -10.48 -10.54
CA ASP A 506 18.40 -11.29 -11.55
C ASP A 506 18.02 -10.42 -12.77
N LEU A 507 17.32 -9.30 -12.55
CA LEU A 507 16.90 -8.41 -13.63
C LEU A 507 18.10 -7.76 -14.34
N ALA A 508 19.14 -7.34 -13.61
CA ALA A 508 20.34 -6.79 -14.23
C ALA A 508 21.06 -7.84 -15.10
N ALA A 509 21.16 -9.09 -14.63
CA ALA A 509 21.75 -10.17 -15.41
C ALA A 509 20.92 -10.49 -16.66
N ALA A 510 19.59 -10.52 -16.54
CA ALA A 510 18.68 -10.74 -17.67
C ALA A 510 18.81 -9.63 -18.73
N ILE A 511 18.89 -8.36 -18.31
CA ILE A 511 19.11 -7.22 -19.20
C ILE A 511 20.48 -7.31 -19.89
N ASP A 512 21.54 -7.59 -19.13
CA ASP A 512 22.92 -7.66 -19.62
C ASP A 512 23.10 -8.78 -20.65
N ASN A 513 22.44 -9.92 -20.41
CA ASN A 513 22.43 -11.08 -21.30
C ASN A 513 21.39 -10.99 -22.42
N LYS A 514 20.64 -9.89 -22.53
CA LYS A 514 19.54 -9.71 -23.50
C LYS A 514 18.52 -10.86 -23.46
N SER A 515 18.25 -11.38 -22.26
CA SER A 515 17.24 -12.40 -22.00
C SER A 515 15.85 -11.78 -21.93
N THR A 516 14.81 -12.62 -21.91
CA THR A 516 13.43 -12.19 -21.68
C THR A 516 13.29 -11.53 -20.30
N ILE A 517 12.76 -10.31 -20.27
CA ILE A 517 12.55 -9.51 -19.05
C ILE A 517 11.10 -9.11 -18.83
N PHE A 518 10.29 -9.06 -19.88
CA PHE A 518 8.87 -8.73 -19.81
C PHE A 518 8.06 -10.01 -19.66
N PHE A 519 7.07 -10.02 -18.77
CA PHE A 519 6.29 -11.22 -18.50
C PHE A 519 5.44 -11.66 -19.71
N SER A 520 4.87 -10.71 -20.46
CA SER A 520 4.04 -10.99 -21.63
C SER A 520 4.77 -11.79 -22.72
N ASP A 521 6.10 -11.67 -22.79
CA ASP A 521 6.94 -12.41 -23.74
C ASP A 521 6.98 -13.92 -23.43
N LEU A 522 6.62 -14.35 -22.22
CA LEU A 522 6.47 -15.75 -21.83
C LEU A 522 5.20 -16.40 -22.41
N LYS A 523 4.28 -15.61 -22.98
CA LYS A 523 3.02 -16.08 -23.57
C LYS A 523 2.17 -16.93 -22.62
N THR A 524 2.21 -16.58 -21.34
CA THR A 524 1.47 -17.23 -20.25
C THR A 524 0.62 -16.19 -19.53
N ALA A 525 -0.50 -16.61 -18.93
CA ALA A 525 -1.36 -15.74 -18.13
C ALA A 525 -1.02 -15.87 -16.64
N LEU A 526 -1.07 -14.75 -15.91
CA LEU A 526 -0.98 -14.76 -14.46
C LEU A 526 -2.29 -15.29 -13.86
N SER A 527 -2.18 -16.11 -12.81
CA SER A 527 -3.32 -16.60 -12.04
C SER A 527 -3.84 -15.59 -11.01
N ALA A 528 -3.11 -14.49 -10.79
CA ALA A 528 -3.41 -13.45 -9.83
C ALA A 528 -2.94 -12.08 -10.33
N GLU A 529 -3.59 -11.02 -9.88
CA GLU A 529 -3.16 -9.65 -10.11
C GLU A 529 -2.35 -9.12 -8.91
N PRO A 530 -1.32 -8.28 -9.15
CA PRO A 530 -0.59 -7.62 -8.07
C PRO A 530 -1.48 -6.64 -7.31
N ASN A 531 -1.14 -6.39 -6.04
CA ASN A 531 -1.78 -5.32 -5.27
C ASN A 531 -1.50 -3.96 -5.92
N LYS A 532 -2.51 -3.07 -5.90
CA LYS A 532 -2.32 -1.68 -6.33
C LYS A 532 -1.50 -0.92 -5.32
N PHE A 533 -0.37 -0.38 -5.77
CA PHE A 533 0.49 0.45 -4.94
C PHE A 533 0.01 1.91 -4.96
N PRO A 534 -0.21 2.56 -3.81
CA PRO A 534 -0.67 3.96 -3.79
C PRO A 534 0.46 4.93 -4.16
N PRO A 535 0.14 6.14 -4.67
CA PRO A 535 1.13 7.20 -4.84
C PRO A 535 1.57 7.77 -3.48
N LEU A 536 2.78 8.33 -3.42
CA LEU A 536 3.29 8.99 -2.23
C LEU A 536 2.62 10.35 -2.05
N ARG A 537 2.06 10.58 -0.85
CA ARG A 537 1.47 11.85 -0.43
C ARG A 537 2.11 12.30 0.86
N PHE A 538 2.69 13.49 0.85
CA PHE A 538 3.21 14.15 2.03
C PHE A 538 2.12 14.99 2.67
N HIS A 539 2.10 14.98 3.99
CA HIS A 539 1.07 15.67 4.76
C HIS A 539 1.53 17.01 5.36
N ASN A 540 2.82 17.32 5.22
CA ASN A 540 3.46 18.58 5.61
C ASN A 540 3.95 19.31 4.34
N GLU A 541 4.41 20.55 4.49
CA GLU A 541 5.27 21.24 3.52
C GLU A 541 6.62 20.50 3.43
N HIS A 542 6.59 19.24 2.97
CA HIS A 542 7.80 18.55 2.57
C HIS A 542 8.18 19.16 1.22
N THR A 543 8.97 20.22 1.27
CA THR A 543 9.60 20.77 0.08
C THR A 543 10.73 19.85 -0.32
N GLU A 544 10.71 19.36 -1.56
CA GLU A 544 11.89 18.72 -2.12
C GLU A 544 13.00 19.76 -2.14
N SER A 545 14.06 19.56 -1.35
CA SER A 545 15.09 20.59 -1.16
C SER A 545 15.79 20.92 -2.48
N ASN A 546 15.52 22.09 -3.04
CA ASN A 546 16.32 22.62 -4.13
C ASN A 546 17.61 23.21 -3.56
N LYS A 547 18.76 22.67 -3.96
CA LYS A 547 20.08 23.17 -3.54
C LYS A 547 20.46 24.54 -4.14
N ASN A 548 19.59 25.17 -4.91
CA ASN A 548 19.83 26.50 -5.48
C ASN A 548 18.75 27.48 -4.99
N LYS A 549 18.94 28.04 -3.79
CA LYS A 549 18.14 29.16 -3.25
C LYS A 549 18.59 30.54 -3.77
N ASP A 550 19.54 30.59 -4.71
CA ASP A 550 20.21 31.84 -5.13
C ASP A 550 19.96 32.25 -6.60
N GLU A 551 19.01 31.64 -7.31
CA GLU A 551 18.55 32.23 -8.57
C GLU A 551 17.41 33.21 -8.31
N LEU A 552 17.76 34.50 -8.33
CA LEU A 552 16.85 35.64 -8.42
C LEU A 552 15.70 35.34 -9.40
N VAL A 553 14.46 35.24 -8.89
CA VAL A 553 13.22 35.11 -9.68
C VAL A 553 13.23 36.15 -10.82
N PRO A 554 13.39 35.75 -12.10
CA PRO A 554 13.52 36.71 -13.18
C PRO A 554 12.15 37.09 -13.77
N TYR A 555 11.92 38.41 -13.83
CA TYR A 555 11.10 39.16 -14.79
C TYR A 555 9.84 38.42 -15.33
N PHE A 556 8.69 38.67 -14.69
CA PHE A 556 7.38 38.29 -15.21
C PHE A 556 7.21 38.79 -16.65
N LYS A 557 7.03 37.86 -17.59
CA LYS A 557 6.63 38.22 -18.95
C LYS A 557 5.22 38.80 -18.91
N ASP A 558 5.02 39.91 -19.59
CA ASP A 558 3.70 40.48 -19.81
C ASP A 558 2.74 39.39 -20.36
N PRO A 559 1.64 39.04 -19.66
CA PRO A 559 0.69 38.02 -20.10
C PRO A 559 0.18 38.24 -21.54
N SER A 560 0.15 39.50 -22.00
CA SER A 560 -0.27 39.85 -23.36
C SER A 560 0.72 39.36 -24.44
N SER A 561 2.00 39.19 -24.09
CA SER A 561 3.07 38.76 -24.99
C SER A 561 3.19 37.23 -25.16
N TYR A 562 2.54 36.48 -24.27
CA TYR A 562 2.55 35.02 -24.31
C TYR A 562 1.67 34.50 -25.45
N ASN A 563 2.06 33.42 -26.12
CA ASN A 563 1.25 32.79 -27.16
C ASN A 563 1.04 31.28 -26.86
N PRO A 564 -0.16 30.86 -26.42
CA PRO A 564 -0.51 29.46 -26.17
C PRO A 564 -0.35 28.54 -27.39
N ASP A 565 -0.47 29.07 -28.61
CA ASP A 565 -0.35 28.28 -29.85
C ASP A 565 1.03 27.63 -30.01
N ARG A 566 2.02 28.05 -29.19
CA ARG A 566 3.33 27.39 -29.12
C ARG A 566 3.29 26.01 -28.47
N PHE A 567 2.27 25.71 -27.69
CA PHE A 567 2.15 24.49 -26.87
C PHE A 567 0.87 23.70 -27.14
N THR A 568 -0.10 24.26 -27.87
CA THR A 568 -1.32 23.52 -28.23
C THR A 568 -1.90 24.03 -29.55
N ASP A 569 -2.42 23.11 -30.37
CA ASP A 569 -3.26 23.41 -31.54
C ASP A 569 -4.76 23.46 -31.17
N PHE A 570 -5.12 23.16 -29.91
CA PHE A 570 -6.48 22.91 -29.44
C PHE A 570 -6.86 23.81 -28.25
N PHE A 571 -6.26 24.99 -28.16
CA PHE A 571 -6.43 25.90 -27.01
C PHE A 571 -7.90 26.13 -26.61
N GLN A 572 -8.80 26.30 -27.59
CA GLN A 572 -10.22 26.53 -27.34
C GLN A 572 -10.93 25.31 -26.74
N ASP A 573 -10.59 24.11 -27.21
CA ASP A 573 -11.17 22.85 -26.73
C ASP A 573 -10.69 22.55 -25.30
N GLU A 574 -9.39 22.75 -25.05
CA GLU A 574 -8.79 22.61 -23.72
C GLU A 574 -9.36 23.62 -22.71
N MET A 575 -9.56 24.88 -23.13
CA MET A 575 -10.22 25.88 -22.27
C MET A 575 -11.64 25.42 -21.90
N ASN A 576 -12.41 24.91 -22.87
CA ASN A 576 -13.76 24.39 -22.61
C ASN A 576 -13.72 23.18 -21.67
N GLN A 577 -12.76 22.27 -21.85
CA GLN A 577 -12.56 21.08 -21.01
C GLN A 577 -12.28 21.45 -19.55
N TYR A 578 -11.43 22.45 -19.32
CA TYR A 578 -11.00 22.86 -17.98
C TYR A 578 -11.76 24.08 -17.42
N ALA A 579 -12.78 24.59 -18.12
CA ALA A 579 -13.49 25.81 -17.73
C ALA A 579 -14.05 25.77 -16.30
N ALA A 580 -14.48 24.59 -15.83
CA ALA A 580 -15.00 24.43 -14.46
C ALA A 580 -13.95 24.78 -13.39
N PHE A 581 -12.70 24.35 -13.58
CA PHE A 581 -11.60 24.67 -12.66
C PHE A 581 -11.39 26.18 -12.50
N PHE A 582 -11.59 26.94 -13.58
CA PHE A 582 -11.39 28.39 -13.58
C PHE A 582 -12.62 29.18 -13.08
N ARG A 583 -13.80 28.57 -12.91
CA ARG A 583 -15.01 29.25 -12.41
C ARG A 583 -15.10 29.29 -10.88
N ASP A 584 -14.53 28.28 -10.22
CA ASP A 584 -14.63 28.06 -8.78
C ASP A 584 -13.41 28.62 -7.99
N GLY A 585 -12.48 29.29 -8.69
CA GLY A 585 -11.19 29.75 -8.17
C GLY A 585 -11.04 31.25 -8.02
#